data_AF-A0A1N6I5F1-F1
#
_entry.id   AF-A0A1N6I5F1-F1
#
_cell.length_a   1.000
_cell.length_b   1.000
_cell.length_c   1.000
_cell.angle_alpha   90.00
_cell.angle_beta   90.00
_cell.angle_gamma   90.00
#
_symmetry.space_group_name_H-M   'P 1'
#
loop_
_entity.id
_entity.type
_entity.pdbx_description
1 polymer ?
#
loop_
_entity_poly.entity_id
_entity_poly.type
_entity_poly.pdbx_seq_one_letter_code
_entity_poly.pdbx_strand_id
1 'polypeptide(L)'
;MRQPGTAYQGHPGAKAMNDPCGEFVLRLGKAQVDAMFERQDKGPMIDDSEFIPLVESVLTAFETVVIDAEVVEELWGFAYSRYDRACQEADPSFTTTDNVRLMRSYLLGPRRISRRGR
;
A
#
# COMPACT_ATOMS: atom_id res chain seq x y z
N MET A 1 41.08 -14.85 -43.04
CA MET A 1 40.25 -13.66 -42.73
C MET A 1 39.32 -14.08 -41.58
N ARG A 2 39.57 -13.78 -40.29
CA ARG A 2 39.17 -12.57 -39.49
C ARG A 2 37.78 -12.03 -39.90
N GLN A 3 36.76 -11.82 -39.06
CA GLN A 3 36.51 -11.96 -37.62
C GLN A 3 34.97 -12.09 -37.38
N PRO A 4 34.51 -12.44 -36.16
CA PRO A 4 33.11 -12.71 -35.79
C PRO A 4 32.38 -11.48 -35.20
N GLY A 5 31.05 -11.52 -35.18
CA GLY A 5 30.18 -10.57 -34.46
C GLY A 5 28.72 -11.03 -34.59
N THR A 6 27.85 -10.99 -33.59
CA THR A 6 27.85 -10.28 -32.32
C THR A 6 26.95 -11.05 -31.33
N ALA A 7 27.38 -11.11 -30.07
CA ALA A 7 26.56 -11.58 -28.97
C ALA A 7 25.41 -10.60 -28.72
N TYR A 8 24.18 -11.09 -28.63
CA TYR A 8 23.09 -10.34 -28.00
C TYR A 8 23.31 -10.34 -26.49
N GLN A 9 24.12 -9.39 -26.02
CA GLN A 9 24.09 -8.97 -24.63
C GLN A 9 22.82 -8.14 -24.43
N GLY A 10 21.77 -8.79 -23.92
CA GLY A 10 20.68 -8.09 -23.26
C GLY A 10 21.24 -7.42 -22.01
N HIS A 11 21.55 -6.13 -22.10
CA HIS A 11 21.77 -5.31 -20.93
C HIS A 11 20.46 -5.18 -20.14
N PRO A 12 20.52 -5.22 -18.80
CA PRO A 12 19.35 -5.13 -17.96
C PRO A 12 18.73 -3.75 -18.18
N GLY A 13 17.44 -3.72 -18.51
CA GLY A 13 16.68 -2.48 -18.60
C GLY A 13 16.82 -1.72 -17.29
N ALA A 14 17.67 -0.68 -17.33
CA ALA A 14 17.80 0.27 -16.26
C ALA A 14 16.40 0.85 -16.01
N LYS A 15 15.94 0.73 -14.76
CA LYS A 15 14.78 1.44 -14.23
C LYS A 15 14.82 2.87 -14.72
N ALA A 16 14.00 3.20 -15.71
CA ALA A 16 13.67 4.57 -16.04
C ALA A 16 12.73 5.05 -14.92
N MET A 17 13.34 5.41 -13.80
CA MET A 17 12.69 6.11 -12.71
C MET A 17 12.35 7.50 -13.23
N ASN A 18 11.12 7.64 -13.72
CA ASN A 18 10.26 8.83 -13.71
C ASN A 18 9.10 8.53 -14.65
N ASP A 19 8.10 7.76 -14.19
CA ASP A 19 6.74 7.90 -14.70
C ASP A 19 6.08 9.02 -13.87
N PRO A 20 5.99 10.25 -14.38
CA PRO A 20 5.41 11.37 -13.64
C PRO A 20 3.94 11.12 -13.28
N CYS A 21 3.24 10.28 -14.06
CA CYS A 21 1.86 9.93 -13.81
C CYS A 21 1.75 9.00 -12.60
N GLY A 22 2.51 7.91 -12.59
CA GLY A 22 2.60 6.99 -11.45
C GLY A 22 3.03 7.70 -10.15
N GLU A 23 4.03 8.57 -10.21
CA GLU A 23 4.48 9.34 -9.03
C GLU A 23 3.39 10.29 -8.51
N PHE A 24 2.70 11.00 -9.41
CA PHE A 24 1.61 11.89 -9.03
C PHE A 24 0.44 11.14 -8.38
N VAL A 25 0.03 10.02 -8.98
CA VAL A 25 -1.05 9.16 -8.47
C VAL A 25 -0.67 8.61 -7.09
N LEU A 26 0.56 8.13 -6.92
CA LEU A 26 1.07 7.63 -5.65
C LEU A 26 1.05 8.72 -4.57
N ARG A 27 1.54 9.93 -4.89
CA ARG A 27 1.54 11.06 -3.96
C ARG A 27 0.12 11.47 -3.55
N LEU A 28 -0.81 11.51 -4.51
CA LEU A 28 -2.21 11.81 -4.26
C LEU A 28 -2.83 10.75 -3.34
N GLY A 29 -2.62 9.47 -3.63
CA GLY A 29 -3.10 8.37 -2.80
C GLY A 29 -2.56 8.43 -1.37
N LYS A 30 -1.24 8.66 -1.20
CA LYS A 30 -0.62 8.82 0.13
C LYS A 30 -1.24 9.97 0.91
N ALA A 31 -1.42 11.14 0.26
CA ALA A 31 -2.06 12.29 0.88
C ALA A 31 -3.52 12.01 1.30
N GLN A 32 -4.26 11.24 0.50
CA GLN A 32 -5.63 10.83 0.86
C GLN A 32 -5.64 9.90 2.07
N VAL A 33 -4.77 8.89 2.10
CA VAL A 33 -4.64 7.98 3.25
C VAL A 33 -4.26 8.77 4.51
N ASP A 34 -3.25 9.62 4.45
CA ASP A 34 -2.85 10.46 5.59
C ASP A 34 -4.01 11.32 6.09
N ALA A 35 -4.73 11.98 5.20
CA ALA A 35 -5.87 12.82 5.58
C ALA A 35 -6.99 12.02 6.27
N MET A 36 -7.22 10.77 5.85
CA MET A 36 -8.19 9.90 6.50
C MET A 36 -7.77 9.55 7.94
N PHE A 37 -6.51 9.17 8.14
CA PHE A 37 -5.98 8.86 9.47
C PHE A 37 -5.89 10.10 10.37
N GLU A 38 -5.45 11.25 9.84
CA GLU A 38 -5.46 12.50 10.61
C GLU A 38 -6.86 12.90 11.07
N ARG A 39 -7.88 12.66 10.24
CA ARG A 39 -9.27 12.94 10.61
C ARG A 39 -9.75 11.97 11.70
N GLN A 40 -9.31 10.72 11.66
CA GLN A 40 -9.56 9.73 12.71
C GLN A 40 -8.93 10.15 14.04
N ASP A 41 -7.70 10.68 14.01
CA ASP A 41 -6.96 11.13 15.20
C ASP A 41 -7.58 12.39 15.84
N LYS A 42 -8.15 13.30 15.03
CA LYS A 42 -8.69 14.61 15.48
C LYS A 42 -10.20 14.63 15.71
N GLY A 43 -10.93 13.69 15.10
CA GLY A 43 -12.39 13.63 15.10
C GLY A 43 -12.98 12.71 16.16
N PRO A 44 -14.31 12.47 16.14
CA PRO A 44 -14.87 11.35 16.88
C PRO A 44 -14.29 10.05 16.32
N MET A 45 -13.42 9.41 17.09
CA MET A 45 -12.77 8.16 16.72
C MET A 45 -13.84 7.07 16.55
N ILE A 46 -13.97 6.55 15.33
CA ILE A 46 -14.81 5.37 15.05
C ILE A 46 -14.00 4.09 15.23
N ASP A 47 -14.66 2.95 15.37
CA ASP A 47 -13.95 1.67 15.52
C ASP A 47 -13.18 1.29 14.25
N ASP A 48 -12.08 0.54 14.38
CA ASP A 48 -11.30 0.07 13.25
C ASP A 48 -12.11 -0.82 12.29
N SER A 49 -13.10 -1.55 12.80
CA SER A 49 -14.02 -2.34 11.98
C SER A 49 -14.94 -1.49 11.10
N GLU A 50 -15.08 -0.19 11.39
CA GLU A 50 -15.79 0.78 10.56
C GLU A 50 -14.81 1.61 9.71
N PHE A 51 -13.67 2.01 10.27
CA PHE A 51 -12.70 2.87 9.60
C PHE A 51 -11.90 2.16 8.49
N ILE A 52 -11.36 0.98 8.78
CA ILE A 52 -10.46 0.27 7.85
C ILE A 52 -11.17 -0.13 6.55
N PRO A 53 -12.45 -0.57 6.55
CA PRO A 53 -13.19 -0.77 5.30
C PRO A 53 -13.34 0.49 4.43
N LEU A 54 -13.39 1.69 5.03
CA LEU A 54 -13.41 2.94 4.27
C LEU A 54 -12.06 3.23 3.61
N VAL A 55 -10.96 2.97 4.33
CA VAL A 55 -9.60 3.07 3.77
C VAL A 55 -9.44 2.07 2.61
N GLU A 56 -9.89 0.83 2.80
CA GLU A 56 -9.89 -0.20 1.74
C GLU A 56 -10.65 0.27 0.50
N SER A 57 -11.83 0.87 0.67
CA SER A 57 -12.64 1.35 -0.47
C SER A 57 -11.89 2.38 -1.33
N VAL A 58 -11.12 3.28 -0.69
CA VAL A 58 -10.27 4.26 -1.40
C VAL A 58 -9.12 3.54 -2.11
N LEU A 59 -8.43 2.62 -1.43
CA LEU A 59 -7.30 1.89 -2.01
C LEU A 59 -7.72 0.99 -3.18
N THR A 60 -8.87 0.32 -3.07
CA THR A 60 -9.44 -0.48 -4.15
C THR A 60 -9.84 0.38 -5.35
N ALA A 61 -10.23 1.65 -5.16
CA ALA A 61 -10.43 2.54 -6.29
C ALA A 61 -9.14 2.69 -7.11
N PHE A 62 -7.98 2.85 -6.46
CA PHE A 62 -6.68 2.86 -7.14
C PHE A 62 -6.38 1.54 -7.84
N GLU A 63 -6.70 0.38 -7.23
CA GLU A 63 -6.56 -0.93 -7.88
C GLU A 63 -7.38 -1.05 -9.17
N THR A 64 -8.55 -0.41 -9.22
CA THR A 64 -9.45 -0.50 -10.38
C THR A 64 -9.09 0.46 -11.51
N VAL A 65 -8.50 1.62 -11.21
CA VAL A 65 -8.25 2.69 -12.19
C VAL A 65 -6.79 2.82 -12.62
N VAL A 66 -5.85 2.37 -11.79
CA VAL A 66 -4.41 2.50 -12.04
C VAL A 66 -3.89 1.26 -12.77
N ILE A 67 -3.11 1.47 -13.83
CA ILE A 67 -2.55 0.40 -14.67
C ILE A 67 -1.28 -0.19 -14.04
N ASP A 68 -0.60 0.58 -13.18
CA ASP A 68 0.65 0.18 -12.54
C ASP A 68 0.42 -0.51 -11.19
N ALA A 69 0.71 -1.81 -11.14
CA ALA A 69 0.63 -2.62 -9.93
C ALA A 69 1.68 -2.21 -8.88
N GLU A 70 2.86 -1.70 -9.27
CA GLU A 70 3.88 -1.26 -8.31
C GLU A 70 3.37 -0.06 -7.49
N VAL A 71 2.70 0.90 -8.15
CA VAL A 71 2.08 2.06 -7.49
C VAL A 71 1.01 1.63 -6.47
N VAL A 72 0.18 0.67 -6.87
CA VAL A 72 -0.87 0.10 -6.00
C VAL A 72 -0.26 -0.57 -4.77
N GLU A 73 0.74 -1.43 -4.96
CA GLU A 73 1.39 -2.11 -3.83
C GLU A 73 2.12 -1.15 -2.91
N GLU A 74 2.76 -0.11 -3.46
CA GLU A 74 3.40 0.92 -2.64
C GLU A 74 2.37 1.70 -1.81
N LEU A 75 1.21 2.01 -2.39
CA LEU A 75 0.14 2.70 -1.68
C LEU A 75 -0.47 1.83 -0.56
N TRP A 76 -0.66 0.54 -0.81
CA TRP A 76 -1.06 -0.41 0.24
C TRP A 76 -0.01 -0.52 1.35
N GLY A 77 1.28 -0.62 0.99
CA GLY A 77 2.39 -0.61 1.94
C GLY A 77 2.39 0.64 2.82
N PHE A 78 2.11 1.80 2.22
CA PHE A 78 1.96 3.06 2.95
C PHE A 78 0.81 3.03 3.95
N ALA A 79 -0.38 2.55 3.54
CA ALA A 79 -1.53 2.45 4.43
C ALA A 79 -1.27 1.50 5.62
N TYR A 80 -0.63 0.35 5.38
CA TYR A 80 -0.20 -0.56 6.45
C TYR A 80 0.77 0.11 7.42
N SER A 81 1.73 0.88 6.91
CA SER A 81 2.72 1.58 7.72
C SER A 81 2.08 2.70 8.55
N ARG A 82 1.09 3.39 8.00
CA ARG A 82 0.35 4.44 8.72
C ARG A 82 -0.50 3.87 9.85
N TYR A 83 -1.13 2.72 9.62
CA TYR A 83 -1.87 1.99 10.66
C TYR A 83 -0.93 1.46 11.75
N ASP A 84 0.17 0.81 11.38
CA ASP A 84 1.19 0.34 12.33
C ASP A 84 1.65 1.46 13.27
N ARG A 85 1.98 2.63 12.68
CA ARG A 85 2.37 3.80 13.45
C ARG A 85 1.27 4.28 14.40
N ALA A 86 0.01 4.32 13.95
CA ALA A 86 -1.12 4.70 14.80
C ALA A 86 -1.27 3.76 16.00
N CYS A 87 -1.16 2.44 15.78
CA CYS A 87 -1.20 1.44 16.84
C CYS A 87 -0.04 1.62 17.83
N GLN A 88 1.19 1.84 17.36
CA GLN A 88 2.36 2.04 18.22
C GLN A 88 2.33 3.36 18.99
N GLU A 89 1.74 4.41 18.42
CA GLU A 89 1.50 5.67 19.13
C GLU A 89 0.47 5.52 20.26
N ALA A 90 -0.53 4.64 20.09
CA ALA A 90 -1.50 4.30 21.11
C ALA A 90 -0.95 3.33 22.18
N ASP A 91 -0.23 2.29 21.75
CA ASP A 91 0.45 1.31 22.60
C ASP A 91 1.77 0.85 21.95
N PRO A 92 2.93 1.30 22.47
CA PRO A 92 4.24 0.95 21.93
C PRO A 92 4.61 -0.54 21.99
N SER A 93 3.84 -1.37 22.72
CA SER A 93 4.08 -2.80 22.80
C SER A 93 3.63 -3.56 21.55
N PHE A 94 2.78 -2.95 20.72
CA PHE A 94 2.34 -3.57 19.49
C PHE A 94 3.46 -3.69 18.46
N THR A 95 3.56 -4.87 17.83
CA THR A 95 4.55 -5.13 16.79
C THR A 95 3.98 -4.82 15.40
N THR A 96 4.83 -4.40 14.47
CA THR A 96 4.42 -4.20 13.05
C THR A 96 3.76 -5.43 12.44
N THR A 97 4.22 -6.64 12.79
CA THR A 97 3.62 -7.86 12.25
C THR A 97 2.20 -8.06 12.76
N ASP A 98 1.95 -7.79 14.04
CA ASP A 98 0.63 -7.93 14.64
C ASP A 98 -0.33 -6.84 14.15
N ASN A 99 0.15 -5.60 14.01
CA ASN A 99 -0.64 -4.49 13.49
C ASN A 99 -1.07 -4.71 12.04
N VAL A 100 -0.16 -5.18 11.17
CA VAL A 100 -0.52 -5.53 9.79
C VAL A 100 -1.54 -6.67 9.75
N ARG A 101 -1.40 -7.68 10.62
CA ARG A 101 -2.38 -8.77 10.72
C ARG A 101 -3.73 -8.27 11.21
N LEU A 102 -3.73 -7.37 12.18
CA LEU A 102 -4.93 -6.75 12.75
C LEU A 102 -5.67 -5.92 11.68
N MET A 103 -4.98 -5.01 11.00
CA MET A 103 -5.56 -4.24 9.89
C MET A 103 -6.19 -5.15 8.84
N ARG A 104 -5.46 -6.20 8.42
CA ARG A 104 -5.96 -7.18 7.44
C ARG A 104 -7.16 -7.99 7.92
N SER A 105 -7.41 -8.07 9.22
CA SER A 105 -8.58 -8.76 9.76
C SER A 105 -9.88 -7.97 9.57
N TYR A 106 -9.77 -6.63 9.51
CA TYR A 106 -10.86 -5.69 9.29
C TYR A 106 -11.22 -5.47 7.81
N LEU A 107 -10.29 -5.76 6.89
CA LEU A 107 -10.56 -5.70 5.45
C LEU A 107 -11.73 -6.62 5.08
N LEU A 108 -12.52 -6.21 4.09
CA LEU A 108 -13.67 -6.93 3.56
C LEU A 108 -13.36 -7.60 2.21
N GLY A 109 -12.38 -7.08 1.47
CA GLY A 109 -12.02 -7.50 0.12
C GLY A 109 -10.94 -8.60 0.05
N PRO A 110 -10.38 -8.83 -1.16
CA PRO A 110 -9.43 -9.92 -1.42
C PRO A 110 -8.14 -9.88 -0.58
N ARG A 111 -7.76 -8.69 -0.09
CA ARG A 111 -6.58 -8.50 0.76
C ARG A 111 -6.81 -8.85 2.22
N ARG A 112 -8.06 -9.14 2.61
CA ARG A 112 -8.37 -9.72 3.90
C ARG A 112 -7.59 -11.02 4.06
N ILE A 113 -7.02 -11.24 5.24
CA ILE A 113 -6.54 -12.57 5.60
C ILE A 113 -7.76 -13.50 5.59
N SER A 114 -7.85 -14.33 4.56
CA SER A 114 -8.70 -15.51 4.61
C SER A 114 -8.24 -16.30 5.82
N ARG A 115 -9.10 -16.49 6.81
CA ARG A 115 -8.92 -17.57 7.81
C ARG A 115 -9.00 -18.90 7.05
N ARG A 116 -7.94 -19.27 6.33
CA ARG A 116 -7.80 -20.62 5.79
C ARG A 116 -7.37 -21.49 6.95
N GLY A 117 -8.25 -22.45 7.25
CA GLY A 117 -8.22 -23.27 8.45
C GLY A 117 -6.88 -23.95 8.70
N ARG A 118 -6.51 -23.94 9.99
CA ARG A 118 -6.25 -25.12 10.80
C ARG A 118 -6.61 -24.77 12.24
#